data_AF-A0A8X8G3D6-F1
#
_entry.id   AF-A0A8X8G3D6-F1
#
_cell.length_a   1.000
_cell.length_b   1.000
_cell.length_c   1.000
_cell.angle_alpha   90.00
_cell.angle_beta   90.00
_cell.angle_gamma   90.00
#
_symmetry.space_group_name_H-M   'P 1'
#
loop_
_entity.id
_entity.type
_entity.pdbx_description
1 polymer ?
#
loop_
_entity_poly.entity_id
_entity_poly.type
_entity_poly.pdbx_seq_one_letter_code
_entity_poly.pdbx_strand_id
1 'polypeptide(L)'
;MQKTTLAVAISSALLLGVWTSPALAIVGTLSANDLAVGANSSAIGTNDVAINGSAVGMNNTVINGSINNFGPVLETGSSSGVASGGTASGGSGTGYNGSNTAYGSGATASNDGSDASTYGNSQGTAIGSAAQSVGVSTAIGGNAQAGPASGGTLALNNNETVIGYRSSVSGGNDSMAIGGAWASGQGTIAQGYGAQAAGNGSIAIGNGALSRNSSGILLDPTTAVGSNASATGTDANAFGANSTASGDYAEALGTNATASDGNSVALGANSTADTAPASTASVTIRGKTYQVAGNTASGTVSVGGSGSNGGTLLDRTITNVAAGQISATSTNAVNGSELFATNQALNSLQSTQSSPGVLHYTNGGG
;
A
#
# COMPACT_ATOMS: atom_id res chain seq x y z
N MET A 1 -23.02 -16.13 67.21
CA MET A 1 -22.09 -16.04 66.06
C MET A 1 -22.24 -14.68 65.43
N GLN A 2 -21.25 -13.82 65.59
CA GLN A 2 -20.94 -12.71 64.69
C GLN A 2 -19.52 -12.28 65.08
N LYS A 3 -18.52 -12.64 64.25
CA LYS A 3 -17.16 -12.11 64.35
C LYS A 3 -17.13 -10.81 63.56
N THR A 4 -17.12 -9.68 64.25
CA THR A 4 -16.75 -8.39 63.69
C THR A 4 -15.22 -8.33 63.63
N THR A 5 -14.65 -8.39 62.43
CA THR A 5 -13.21 -8.23 62.20
C THR A 5 -12.91 -6.74 62.03
N LEU A 6 -12.13 -6.18 62.95
CA LEU A 6 -11.65 -4.80 62.92
C LEU A 6 -10.49 -4.70 61.92
N ALA A 7 -10.66 -3.98 60.81
CA ALA A 7 -9.57 -3.66 59.89
C ALA A 7 -8.70 -2.56 60.51
N VAL A 8 -7.43 -2.87 60.79
CA VAL A 8 -6.43 -1.89 61.23
C VAL A 8 -5.79 -1.28 59.98
N ALA A 9 -6.15 -0.04 59.67
CA ALA A 9 -5.38 0.80 58.76
C ALA A 9 -4.14 1.31 59.50
N ILE A 10 -2.95 0.85 59.11
CA ILE A 10 -1.70 1.45 59.59
C ILE A 10 -1.54 2.78 58.84
N SER A 11 -1.96 3.87 59.47
CA SER A 11 -1.64 5.22 59.01
C SER A 11 -0.20 5.53 59.36
N SER A 12 0.64 5.69 58.34
CA SER A 12 2.01 6.17 58.46
C SER A 12 1.99 7.62 58.95
N ALA A 13 2.38 7.85 60.21
CA ALA A 13 2.69 9.19 60.70
C ALA A 13 3.88 9.19 61.67
N LEU A 14 4.95 9.83 61.20
CA LEU A 14 5.86 10.70 61.95
C LEU A 14 6.85 10.05 62.95
N LEU A 15 8.11 9.94 62.52
CA LEU A 15 9.25 10.28 63.38
C LEU A 15 10.32 11.03 62.58
N LEU A 16 10.62 12.24 63.03
CA LEU A 16 11.62 13.15 62.48
C LEU A 16 13.04 12.55 62.56
N GLY A 17 13.76 12.54 61.44
CA GLY A 17 15.18 12.21 61.41
C GLY A 17 15.67 12.02 59.97
N VAL A 18 16.45 12.99 59.50
CA VAL A 18 17.01 13.11 58.15
C VAL A 18 17.63 11.79 57.68
N TRP A 19 17.14 11.23 56.58
CA TRP A 19 17.80 10.61 55.40
C TRP A 19 16.69 9.92 54.59
N THR A 20 16.74 10.09 53.27
CA THR A 20 15.74 9.67 52.28
C THR A 20 15.29 8.21 52.40
N SER A 21 13.96 8.00 52.44
CA SER A 21 13.11 6.79 52.41
C SER A 21 13.76 5.40 52.21
N PRO A 22 13.28 4.39 52.96
CA PRO A 22 12.26 3.51 52.34
C PRO A 22 11.09 3.23 53.27
N ALA A 23 9.87 3.55 52.81
CA ALA A 23 8.64 3.03 53.40
C ALA A 23 8.44 1.60 52.85
N LEU A 24 8.81 0.59 53.63
CA LEU A 24 8.37 -0.79 53.43
C LEU A 24 7.00 -0.93 54.12
N ALA A 25 5.93 -0.92 53.36
CA ALA A 25 4.57 -1.14 53.87
C ALA A 25 4.12 -2.55 53.49
N ILE A 26 4.34 -3.52 54.37
CA ILE A 26 3.73 -4.86 54.26
C ILE A 26 2.30 -4.74 54.77
N VAL A 27 1.35 -4.48 53.88
CA VAL A 27 -0.09 -4.46 54.23
C VAL A 27 -0.63 -5.87 54.08
N GLY A 28 -0.60 -6.63 55.18
CA GLY A 28 -1.30 -7.92 55.25
C GLY A 28 -2.79 -7.72 55.47
N THR A 29 -3.58 -7.65 54.40
CA THR A 29 -5.03 -7.88 54.51
C THR A 29 -5.39 -9.24 53.93
N LEU A 30 -6.29 -9.92 54.66
CA LEU A 30 -6.81 -11.28 54.47
C LEU A 30 -6.73 -11.84 53.01
N SER A 31 -5.76 -12.75 52.82
CA SER A 31 -5.73 -13.90 51.88
C SER A 31 -4.73 -13.99 50.71
N ALA A 32 -3.67 -13.18 50.59
CA ALA A 32 -2.57 -13.52 49.64
C ALA A 32 -1.27 -12.73 49.83
N ASN A 33 -0.18 -13.21 49.21
CA ASN A 33 1.21 -12.76 49.40
C ASN A 33 1.54 -11.44 48.68
N ASP A 34 0.87 -10.34 49.02
CA ASP A 34 1.10 -9.04 48.39
C ASP A 34 2.32 -8.31 48.97
N LEU A 35 3.07 -7.60 48.12
CA LEU A 35 4.27 -6.82 48.48
C LEU A 35 4.22 -5.42 47.86
N ALA A 36 4.11 -4.38 48.69
CA ALA A 36 4.19 -2.98 48.29
C ALA A 36 5.46 -2.31 48.86
N VAL A 37 6.30 -1.74 48.00
CA VAL A 37 7.58 -1.10 48.35
C VAL A 37 7.68 0.31 47.75
N GLY A 38 7.75 1.35 48.59
CA GLY A 38 7.91 2.75 48.16
C GLY A 38 6.79 3.68 48.66
N ALA A 39 7.03 4.99 48.64
CA ALA A 39 6.11 5.97 49.22
C ALA A 39 4.74 6.08 48.53
N ASN A 40 4.64 5.60 47.29
CA ASN A 40 3.42 5.63 46.46
C ASN A 40 3.05 4.25 45.90
N SER A 41 3.54 3.16 46.52
CA SER A 41 3.23 1.81 46.06
C SER A 41 1.89 1.31 46.58
N SER A 42 1.09 0.67 45.72
CA SER A 42 -0.19 0.07 46.07
C SER A 42 -0.28 -1.33 45.47
N ALA A 43 -0.46 -2.37 46.29
CA ALA A 43 -0.77 -3.73 45.86
C ALA A 43 -2.16 -4.07 46.40
N ILE A 44 -3.13 -4.29 45.50
CA ILE A 44 -4.54 -4.51 45.85
C ILE A 44 -5.00 -5.78 45.12
N GLY A 45 -5.05 -6.92 45.81
CA GLY A 45 -5.36 -8.15 45.11
C GLY A 45 -4.92 -9.43 45.80
N THR A 46 -4.31 -10.32 45.01
CA THR A 46 -3.66 -11.53 45.51
C THR A 46 -2.33 -11.85 44.83
N ASN A 47 -1.27 -12.06 45.61
CA ASN A 47 0.10 -12.34 45.15
C ASN A 47 0.68 -11.22 44.25
N ASP A 48 0.34 -9.97 44.52
CA ASP A 48 0.81 -8.83 43.73
C ASP A 48 2.11 -8.25 44.30
N VAL A 49 3.04 -7.87 43.43
CA VAL A 49 4.28 -7.15 43.78
C VAL A 49 4.24 -5.76 43.15
N ALA A 50 4.32 -4.70 43.95
CA ALA A 50 4.33 -3.31 43.53
C ALA A 50 5.51 -2.54 44.14
N ILE A 51 6.50 -2.16 43.32
CA ILE A 51 7.66 -1.37 43.71
C ILE A 51 7.53 0.02 43.06
N ASN A 52 7.27 1.05 43.86
CA ASN A 52 7.05 2.43 43.41
C ASN A 52 6.01 2.54 42.28
N GLY A 53 4.90 1.79 42.39
CA GLY A 53 3.84 1.72 41.38
C GLY A 53 2.55 1.09 41.93
N SER A 54 1.54 0.90 41.08
CA SER A 54 0.23 0.36 41.48
C SER A 54 -0.03 -0.98 40.81
N ALA A 55 -0.24 -2.06 41.57
CA ALA A 55 -0.66 -3.36 41.10
C ALA A 55 -2.07 -3.66 41.64
N VAL A 56 -3.02 -3.95 40.75
CA VAL A 56 -4.40 -4.24 41.11
C VAL A 56 -4.90 -5.48 40.38
N GLY A 57 -5.15 -6.58 41.11
CA GLY A 57 -5.70 -7.82 40.54
C GLY A 57 -5.18 -9.09 41.21
N MET A 58 -4.55 -9.99 40.43
CA MET A 58 -3.90 -11.19 40.96
C MET A 58 -2.56 -11.41 40.23
N ASN A 59 -1.56 -11.95 40.94
CA ASN A 59 -0.23 -12.35 40.45
C ASN A 59 0.48 -11.32 39.55
N ASN A 60 0.34 -10.02 39.84
CA ASN A 60 0.96 -8.97 39.07
C ASN A 60 2.35 -8.59 39.61
N THR A 61 3.24 -8.13 38.72
CA THR A 61 4.51 -7.49 39.11
C THR A 61 4.62 -6.12 38.47
N VAL A 62 4.78 -5.09 39.30
CA VAL A 62 4.85 -3.69 38.90
C VAL A 62 6.10 -3.05 39.48
N ILE A 63 6.92 -2.41 38.63
CA ILE A 63 8.08 -1.63 39.02
C ILE A 63 8.01 -0.27 38.32
N ASN A 64 7.87 0.84 39.06
CA ASN A 64 7.73 2.19 38.50
C ASN A 64 6.61 2.31 37.44
N GLY A 65 5.46 1.66 37.62
CA GLY A 65 4.38 1.61 36.62
C GLY A 65 3.01 1.35 37.24
N SER A 66 2.04 0.92 36.42
CA SER A 66 0.67 0.63 36.88
C SER A 66 0.04 -0.57 36.17
N ILE A 67 -0.69 -1.40 36.93
CA ILE A 67 -1.60 -2.43 36.43
C ILE A 67 -2.98 -2.26 37.05
N ASN A 68 -4.02 -2.22 36.21
CA ASN A 68 -5.42 -2.15 36.64
C ASN A 68 -6.27 -3.23 35.92
N ASN A 69 -6.57 -4.35 36.60
CA ASN A 69 -7.34 -5.46 35.99
C ASN A 69 -8.84 -5.48 36.38
N PHE A 70 -9.42 -4.40 36.88
CA PHE A 70 -10.86 -4.33 37.16
C PHE A 70 -11.67 -4.05 35.88
N GLY A 71 -12.02 -5.09 35.12
CA GLY A 71 -13.12 -5.03 34.14
C GLY A 71 -14.50 -5.14 34.82
N PRO A 72 -15.62 -4.71 34.18
CA PRO A 72 -16.97 -4.77 34.71
C PRO A 72 -17.54 -6.20 34.88
N VAL A 73 -16.74 -7.22 34.57
CA VAL A 73 -17.06 -8.63 34.78
C VAL A 73 -16.02 -9.18 35.72
N LEU A 74 -16.47 -9.77 36.83
CA LEU A 74 -15.67 -10.57 37.75
C LEU A 74 -14.72 -11.48 36.96
N GLU A 75 -13.44 -11.10 36.82
CA GLU A 75 -12.42 -11.95 36.18
C GLU A 75 -12.16 -13.12 37.13
N THR A 76 -12.66 -14.31 36.78
CA THR A 76 -12.48 -15.56 37.50
C THR A 76 -11.22 -16.32 37.05
N GLY A 77 -10.30 -15.66 36.35
CA GLY A 77 -9.08 -16.25 35.79
C GLY A 77 -7.79 -15.67 36.37
N SER A 78 -6.74 -16.49 36.42
CA SER A 78 -5.38 -16.10 36.79
C SER A 78 -4.82 -15.07 35.83
N SER A 79 -5.01 -13.78 36.10
CA SER A 79 -4.24 -12.74 35.44
C SER A 79 -2.80 -12.74 36.00
N SER A 80 -1.80 -12.48 35.17
CA SER A 80 -0.39 -12.36 35.59
C SER A 80 0.28 -11.30 34.70
N GLY A 81 0.08 -10.03 35.02
CA GLY A 81 0.63 -8.92 34.24
C GLY A 81 2.01 -8.49 34.74
N VAL A 82 2.83 -7.92 33.84
CA VAL A 82 4.12 -7.31 34.18
C VAL A 82 4.19 -5.89 33.65
N ALA A 83 4.39 -4.92 34.54
CA ALA A 83 4.61 -3.53 34.15
C ALA A 83 5.92 -3.02 34.74
N SER A 84 6.82 -2.53 33.90
CA SER A 84 8.04 -1.84 34.31
C SER A 84 8.09 -0.48 33.62
N GLY A 85 7.89 0.63 34.34
CA GLY A 85 7.80 1.97 33.72
C GLY A 85 6.43 2.31 33.12
N GLY A 86 5.74 1.34 32.50
CA GLY A 86 4.50 1.55 31.75
C GLY A 86 3.19 1.21 32.47
N THR A 87 2.09 1.24 31.69
CA THR A 87 0.73 0.86 32.09
C THR A 87 0.31 -0.42 31.38
N ALA A 88 -0.18 -1.42 32.12
CA ALA A 88 -0.86 -2.58 31.54
C ALA A 88 -2.26 -2.76 32.15
N SER A 89 -3.25 -3.14 31.34
CA SER A 89 -4.65 -3.20 31.75
C SER A 89 -5.36 -4.34 31.02
N GLY A 90 -5.92 -5.30 31.77
CA GLY A 90 -6.51 -6.53 31.24
C GLY A 90 -5.61 -7.75 31.47
N GLY A 91 -6.20 -8.94 31.68
CA GLY A 91 -5.46 -10.10 32.19
C GLY A 91 -4.22 -10.50 31.38
N SER A 92 -3.05 -10.56 32.02
CA SER A 92 -1.75 -10.97 31.41
C SER A 92 -1.10 -9.99 30.43
N GLY A 93 -1.42 -8.69 30.46
CA GLY A 93 -0.71 -7.67 29.67
C GLY A 93 0.74 -7.41 30.14
N THR A 94 1.62 -7.02 29.22
CA THR A 94 3.01 -6.62 29.53
C THR A 94 3.34 -5.22 28.99
N GLY A 95 3.87 -4.35 29.85
CA GLY A 95 4.26 -2.98 29.51
C GLY A 95 5.67 -2.66 30.02
N TYR A 96 6.61 -2.32 29.14
CA TYR A 96 8.00 -2.00 29.51
C TYR A 96 8.42 -0.61 29.03
N ASN A 97 9.05 0.17 29.91
CA ASN A 97 9.62 1.51 29.70
C ASN A 97 8.59 2.62 29.38
N GLY A 98 8.86 3.85 29.83
CA GLY A 98 8.11 5.06 29.45
C GLY A 98 6.60 5.03 29.72
N SER A 99 5.83 5.75 28.91
CA SER A 99 4.36 5.86 28.99
C SER A 99 3.63 4.77 28.20
N ASN A 100 4.24 3.59 28.04
CA ASN A 100 3.69 2.49 27.23
C ASN A 100 2.36 1.99 27.80
N THR A 101 1.42 1.67 26.92
CA THR A 101 0.06 1.26 27.29
C THR A 101 -0.27 -0.10 26.67
N ALA A 102 -0.35 -1.14 27.50
CA ALA A 102 -0.80 -2.46 27.08
C ALA A 102 -2.25 -2.72 27.54
N TYR A 103 -3.24 -2.40 26.71
CA TYR A 103 -4.66 -2.65 27.01
C TYR A 103 -5.16 -3.92 26.30
N GLY A 104 -5.62 -4.93 27.07
CA GLY A 104 -6.16 -6.20 26.55
C GLY A 104 -5.43 -7.43 27.09
N SER A 105 -6.10 -8.59 27.08
CA SER A 105 -5.49 -9.81 27.59
C SER A 105 -4.38 -10.31 26.68
N GLY A 106 -3.18 -10.54 27.25
CA GLY A 106 -1.99 -10.97 26.50
C GLY A 106 -1.37 -9.90 25.60
N ALA A 107 -1.76 -8.63 25.76
CA ALA A 107 -1.20 -7.55 24.95
C ALA A 107 0.22 -7.17 25.42
N THR A 108 1.11 -6.82 24.50
CA THR A 108 2.51 -6.48 24.78
C THR A 108 2.84 -5.12 24.20
N ALA A 109 3.26 -4.18 25.05
CA ALA A 109 3.75 -2.87 24.65
C ALA A 109 5.17 -2.65 25.19
N SER A 110 6.15 -2.44 24.30
CA SER A 110 7.56 -2.30 24.69
C SER A 110 8.31 -1.34 23.78
N ASN A 111 9.12 -0.45 24.33
CA ASN A 111 10.06 0.37 23.55
C ASN A 111 11.22 0.85 24.45
N ASP A 112 12.18 1.57 23.87
CA ASP A 112 13.25 2.26 24.59
C ASP A 112 13.08 3.80 24.52
N GLY A 113 11.82 4.27 24.41
CA GLY A 113 11.46 5.66 24.06
C GLY A 113 10.01 6.04 24.40
N SER A 114 9.38 6.93 23.60
CA SER A 114 7.99 7.38 23.84
C SER A 114 6.93 6.40 23.30
N ASP A 115 5.89 6.15 24.11
CA ASP A 115 4.56 5.57 23.83
C ASP A 115 4.45 4.44 22.79
N ALA A 116 4.61 3.18 23.20
CA ALA A 116 4.07 2.02 22.49
C ALA A 116 2.68 1.70 23.07
N SER A 117 1.69 1.51 22.19
CA SER A 117 0.30 1.30 22.62
C SER A 117 -0.33 0.11 21.95
N THR A 118 -0.94 -0.77 22.74
CA THR A 118 -1.85 -1.80 22.26
C THR A 118 -3.26 -1.51 22.77
N TYR A 119 -4.24 -1.52 21.87
CA TYR A 119 -5.65 -1.32 22.19
C TYR A 119 -6.50 -2.51 21.76
N GLY A 120 -7.56 -2.83 22.48
CA GLY A 120 -8.46 -3.94 22.14
C GLY A 120 -8.16 -5.23 22.92
N ASN A 121 -9.17 -6.08 23.04
CA ASN A 121 -9.34 -7.09 24.08
C ASN A 121 -8.44 -8.36 23.97
N SER A 122 -7.46 -8.44 23.08
CA SER A 122 -6.61 -9.66 22.92
C SER A 122 -5.25 -9.42 22.24
N GLN A 123 -4.20 -10.13 22.67
CA GLN A 123 -2.94 -10.55 21.98
C GLN A 123 -2.20 -9.57 21.03
N GLY A 124 -2.51 -8.28 21.07
CA GLY A 124 -1.80 -7.27 20.29
C GLY A 124 -0.34 -7.13 20.72
N THR A 125 0.57 -6.88 19.80
CA THR A 125 1.99 -6.60 20.08
C THR A 125 2.36 -5.27 19.46
N ALA A 126 2.80 -4.31 20.26
CA ALA A 126 3.37 -3.04 19.82
C ALA A 126 4.81 -2.93 20.35
N ILE A 127 5.79 -2.88 19.45
CA ILE A 127 7.21 -2.76 19.81
C ILE A 127 7.85 -1.62 19.02
N GLY A 128 8.25 -0.55 19.69
CA GLY A 128 8.86 0.63 19.05
C GLY A 128 8.22 1.95 19.51
N SER A 129 8.93 3.06 19.27
CA SER A 129 8.42 4.40 19.65
C SER A 129 7.18 4.74 18.82
N ALA A 130 6.08 5.17 19.46
CA ALA A 130 4.80 5.47 18.80
C ALA A 130 4.16 4.29 18.02
N ALA A 131 4.59 3.04 18.27
CA ALA A 131 3.98 1.86 17.67
C ALA A 131 2.57 1.62 18.21
N GLN A 132 1.60 1.33 17.35
CA GLN A 132 0.21 1.13 17.70
C GLN A 132 -0.33 -0.18 17.12
N SER A 133 -0.88 -1.03 17.99
CA SER A 133 -1.51 -2.28 17.61
C SER A 133 -2.96 -2.31 18.12
N VAL A 134 -3.94 -2.62 17.27
CA VAL A 134 -5.36 -2.69 17.64
C VAL A 134 -5.95 -4.07 17.37
N GLY A 135 -6.37 -4.77 18.42
CA GLY A 135 -6.88 -6.13 18.37
C GLY A 135 -5.76 -7.17 18.25
N VAL A 136 -6.03 -8.27 17.51
CA VAL A 136 -5.03 -9.29 17.22
C VAL A 136 -4.15 -8.78 16.08
N SER A 137 -3.12 -8.02 16.42
CA SER A 137 -2.21 -7.39 15.46
C SER A 137 -0.80 -7.30 16.01
N THR A 138 0.17 -7.12 15.12
CA THR A 138 1.57 -6.94 15.45
C THR A 138 2.08 -5.69 14.75
N ALA A 139 2.56 -4.72 15.52
CA ALA A 139 3.21 -3.51 15.06
C ALA A 139 4.62 -3.46 15.67
N ILE A 140 5.64 -3.60 14.84
CA ILE A 140 7.05 -3.50 15.22
C ILE A 140 7.68 -2.39 14.38
N GLY A 141 8.42 -1.49 15.02
CA GLY A 141 9.03 -0.31 14.39
C GLY A 141 8.45 1.02 14.88
N GLY A 142 9.18 2.10 14.66
CA GLY A 142 8.75 3.45 15.01
C GLY A 142 7.55 3.89 14.18
N ASN A 143 6.50 4.43 14.81
CA ASN A 143 5.25 4.83 14.16
C ASN A 143 4.50 3.74 13.39
N ALA A 144 4.80 2.45 13.61
CA ALA A 144 4.09 1.35 12.97
C ALA A 144 2.64 1.28 13.49
N GLN A 145 1.65 1.23 12.60
CA GLN A 145 0.22 1.13 12.95
C GLN A 145 -0.40 -0.13 12.37
N ALA A 146 -0.85 -1.05 13.21
CA ALA A 146 -1.49 -2.30 12.80
C ALA A 146 -2.88 -2.47 13.44
N GLY A 147 -3.89 -2.77 12.62
CA GLY A 147 -5.26 -3.05 13.06
C GLY A 147 -6.29 -2.03 12.51
N PRO A 148 -7.57 -2.12 12.90
CA PRO A 148 -8.22 -3.24 13.58
C PRO A 148 -8.51 -4.39 12.60
N ALA A 149 -8.28 -5.64 13.03
CA ALA A 149 -8.61 -6.81 12.22
C ALA A 149 -8.85 -8.08 13.05
N SER A 150 -9.89 -8.84 12.74
CA SER A 150 -10.18 -10.14 13.37
C SER A 150 -9.22 -11.27 12.96
N GLY A 151 -8.23 -11.00 12.10
CA GLY A 151 -7.43 -12.02 11.42
C GLY A 151 -5.91 -11.83 11.47
N GLY A 152 -5.38 -10.98 12.34
CA GLY A 152 -3.97 -10.62 12.30
C GLY A 152 -3.71 -9.53 11.28
N THR A 153 -3.13 -8.41 11.71
CA THR A 153 -2.37 -7.50 10.85
C THR A 153 -0.91 -7.51 11.27
N LEU A 154 -0.03 -7.27 10.32
CA LEU A 154 1.42 -7.31 10.55
C LEU A 154 2.10 -6.08 9.96
N ALA A 155 2.66 -5.25 10.83
CA ALA A 155 3.59 -4.18 10.52
C ALA A 155 4.94 -4.50 11.22
N LEU A 156 6.04 -4.49 10.48
CA LEU A 156 7.37 -4.93 10.92
C LEU A 156 8.45 -3.85 10.87
N ASN A 157 8.22 -2.74 10.17
CA ASN A 157 9.18 -1.65 10.04
C ASN A 157 8.57 -0.28 10.37
N ASN A 158 9.33 0.78 10.12
CA ASN A 158 8.97 2.14 10.54
C ASN A 158 7.95 2.77 9.59
N ASN A 159 7.08 3.61 10.14
CA ASN A 159 6.09 4.42 9.41
C ASN A 159 5.13 3.58 8.54
N GLU A 160 4.80 2.37 9.00
CA GLU A 160 3.90 1.47 8.29
C GLU A 160 2.44 1.67 8.72
N THR A 161 1.49 1.50 7.79
CA THR A 161 0.05 1.49 8.08
C THR A 161 -0.60 0.22 7.56
N VAL A 162 -1.13 -0.61 8.47
CA VAL A 162 -1.66 -1.94 8.14
C VAL A 162 -3.04 -2.13 8.71
N ILE A 163 -4.05 -2.12 7.84
CA ILE A 163 -5.46 -2.11 8.24
C ILE A 163 -6.21 -3.28 7.61
N GLY A 164 -7.04 -3.98 8.38
CA GLY A 164 -7.96 -5.00 7.86
C GLY A 164 -7.44 -6.45 7.89
N TYR A 165 -8.38 -7.40 7.73
CA TYR A 165 -8.15 -8.84 7.88
C TYR A 165 -6.99 -9.36 7.02
N ARG A 166 -5.94 -9.90 7.66
CA ARG A 166 -4.78 -10.51 6.98
C ARG A 166 -3.94 -9.55 6.13
N SER A 167 -4.05 -8.25 6.36
CA SER A 167 -3.13 -7.28 5.74
C SER A 167 -1.74 -7.40 6.34
N SER A 168 -0.71 -7.26 5.51
CA SER A 168 0.68 -7.29 5.98
C SER A 168 1.58 -6.34 5.20
N VAL A 169 2.51 -5.72 5.92
CA VAL A 169 3.68 -5.04 5.37
C VAL A 169 4.92 -5.80 5.82
N SER A 170 5.83 -6.07 4.88
CA SER A 170 7.07 -6.84 5.13
C SER A 170 8.29 -6.32 4.37
N GLY A 171 8.10 -5.33 3.49
CA GLY A 171 9.06 -4.95 2.46
C GLY A 171 10.06 -3.85 2.78
N GLY A 172 9.87 -3.17 3.92
CA GLY A 172 10.64 -1.98 4.29
C GLY A 172 9.74 -0.87 4.84
N ASN A 173 10.37 0.25 5.21
CA ASN A 173 9.69 1.39 5.82
C ASN A 173 8.68 2.07 4.87
N ASP A 174 7.83 2.91 5.44
CA ASP A 174 6.97 3.88 4.74
C ASP A 174 5.90 3.24 3.84
N SER A 175 5.44 2.03 4.18
CA SER A 175 4.53 1.22 3.37
C SER A 175 3.13 1.09 3.98
N MET A 176 2.13 0.88 3.12
CA MET A 176 0.72 0.78 3.50
C MET A 176 0.07 -0.49 2.93
N ALA A 177 -0.65 -1.25 3.77
CA ALA A 177 -1.45 -2.40 3.36
C ALA A 177 -2.87 -2.35 3.95
N ILE A 178 -3.90 -2.33 3.08
CA ILE A 178 -5.31 -2.21 3.51
C ILE A 178 -6.18 -3.31 2.90
N GLY A 179 -6.98 -3.99 3.74
CA GLY A 179 -8.07 -4.85 3.32
C GLY A 179 -7.67 -6.25 2.82
N GLY A 180 -6.73 -6.91 3.48
CA GLY A 180 -6.20 -8.21 3.05
C GLY A 180 -5.15 -8.10 1.95
N ALA A 181 -4.44 -6.97 1.93
CA ALA A 181 -3.39 -6.66 0.98
C ALA A 181 -2.01 -7.05 1.53
N TRP A 182 -1.04 -7.20 0.63
CA TRP A 182 0.35 -7.48 0.95
C TRP A 182 1.27 -6.45 0.30
N ALA A 183 1.98 -5.71 1.14
CA ALA A 183 3.01 -4.76 0.75
C ALA A 183 4.39 -5.33 1.12
N SER A 184 5.19 -5.69 0.12
CA SER A 184 6.51 -6.30 0.30
C SER A 184 7.65 -5.52 -0.37
N GLY A 185 7.37 -4.37 -0.96
CA GLY A 185 8.39 -3.36 -1.29
C GLY A 185 8.48 -2.24 -0.23
N GLN A 186 9.55 -1.47 -0.26
CA GLN A 186 9.71 -0.23 0.50
C GLN A 186 8.86 0.90 -0.11
N GLY A 187 8.23 1.73 0.71
CA GLY A 187 7.47 2.90 0.22
C GLY A 187 6.26 2.54 -0.65
N THR A 188 5.62 1.39 -0.38
CA THR A 188 4.55 0.84 -1.22
C THR A 188 3.15 1.17 -0.74
N ILE A 189 2.18 1.10 -1.66
CA ILE A 189 0.76 1.16 -1.34
C ILE A 189 0.07 -0.09 -1.89
N ALA A 190 -0.44 -0.95 -1.00
CA ALA A 190 -1.27 -2.09 -1.36
C ALA A 190 -2.69 -1.94 -0.76
N GLN A 191 -3.71 -1.90 -1.58
CA GLN A 191 -5.10 -1.74 -1.13
C GLN A 191 -6.06 -2.67 -1.86
N GLY A 192 -6.80 -3.48 -1.10
CA GLY A 192 -7.77 -4.44 -1.59
C GLY A 192 -7.39 -5.88 -1.29
N TYR A 193 -8.40 -6.76 -1.23
CA TYR A 193 -8.18 -8.17 -0.92
C TYR A 193 -7.29 -8.83 -1.99
N GLY A 194 -6.15 -9.37 -1.56
CA GLY A 194 -5.16 -10.01 -2.43
C GLY A 194 -4.31 -9.03 -3.25
N ALA A 195 -4.43 -7.71 -3.04
CA ALA A 195 -3.57 -6.72 -3.67
C ALA A 195 -2.11 -6.93 -3.24
N GLN A 196 -1.18 -6.87 -4.18
CA GLN A 196 0.24 -7.15 -3.97
C GLN A 196 1.10 -6.03 -4.54
N ALA A 197 1.69 -5.21 -3.66
CA ALA A 197 2.69 -4.21 -4.02
C ALA A 197 4.07 -4.71 -3.58
N ALA A 198 4.82 -5.29 -4.51
CA ALA A 198 6.09 -5.98 -4.25
C ALA A 198 7.31 -5.28 -4.87
N GLY A 199 7.12 -4.29 -5.73
CA GLY A 199 8.21 -3.42 -6.17
C GLY A 199 8.45 -2.30 -5.15
N ASN A 200 9.65 -1.74 -5.08
CA ASN A 200 9.86 -0.52 -4.29
C ASN A 200 9.12 0.66 -4.92
N GLY A 201 8.52 1.52 -4.09
CA GLY A 201 7.70 2.66 -4.54
C GLY A 201 6.43 2.27 -5.29
N SER A 202 6.07 0.98 -5.28
CA SER A 202 5.02 0.45 -6.14
C SER A 202 3.63 0.59 -5.54
N ILE A 203 2.62 0.66 -6.42
CA ILE A 203 1.23 0.91 -6.05
C ILE A 203 0.35 -0.21 -6.61
N ALA A 204 -0.33 -0.97 -5.75
CA ALA A 204 -1.32 -1.98 -6.11
C ALA A 204 -2.67 -1.65 -5.46
N ILE A 205 -3.64 -1.19 -6.25
CA ILE A 205 -4.97 -0.80 -5.75
C ILE A 205 -6.06 -1.56 -6.51
N GLY A 206 -6.75 -2.47 -5.83
CA GLY A 206 -7.83 -3.29 -6.39
C GLY A 206 -7.78 -4.74 -5.90
N ASN A 207 -8.90 -5.45 -5.99
CA ASN A 207 -8.94 -6.88 -5.67
C ASN A 207 -7.99 -7.67 -6.59
N GLY A 208 -7.01 -8.37 -6.01
CA GLY A 208 -5.99 -9.09 -6.77
C GLY A 208 -5.07 -8.21 -7.62
N ALA A 209 -5.06 -6.89 -7.43
CA ALA A 209 -4.15 -5.98 -8.14
C ALA A 209 -2.70 -6.36 -7.85
N LEU A 210 -1.86 -6.25 -8.85
CA LEU A 210 -0.50 -6.73 -8.80
C LEU A 210 0.46 -5.72 -9.38
N SER A 211 1.31 -5.17 -8.53
CA SER A 211 2.40 -4.29 -8.91
C SER A 211 3.70 -4.88 -8.39
N ARG A 212 4.51 -5.42 -9.29
CA ARG A 212 5.84 -5.95 -8.96
C ARG A 212 6.82 -5.68 -10.08
N ASN A 213 8.03 -5.27 -9.79
CA ASN A 213 9.08 -5.19 -10.80
C ASN A 213 9.71 -6.58 -10.99
N SER A 214 9.79 -7.10 -12.23
CA SER A 214 10.37 -8.42 -12.51
C SER A 214 11.92 -8.44 -12.49
N SER A 215 12.54 -7.28 -12.67
CA SER A 215 13.99 -7.07 -12.76
C SER A 215 14.68 -7.07 -11.40
N GLY A 216 13.93 -7.04 -10.29
CA GLY A 216 14.48 -7.04 -8.92
C GLY A 216 15.30 -5.79 -8.59
N ILE A 217 15.33 -4.80 -9.48
CA ILE A 217 15.96 -3.51 -9.26
C ILE A 217 15.02 -2.69 -8.39
N LEU A 218 15.49 -2.39 -7.20
CA LEU A 218 14.78 -1.76 -6.10
C LEU A 218 14.44 -0.26 -6.32
N LEU A 219 14.50 0.24 -7.56
CA LEU A 219 14.37 1.67 -7.89
C LEU A 219 13.24 2.01 -8.86
N ASP A 220 12.64 1.01 -9.52
CA ASP A 220 11.72 1.27 -10.64
C ASP A 220 10.28 0.97 -10.20
N PRO A 221 9.50 2.01 -9.84
CA PRO A 221 8.14 1.85 -9.33
C PRO A 221 7.19 1.37 -10.43
N THR A 222 6.32 0.43 -10.10
CA THR A 222 5.21 0.04 -10.98
C THR A 222 3.88 0.44 -10.37
N THR A 223 2.88 0.66 -11.20
CA THR A 223 1.53 1.03 -10.73
C THR A 223 0.48 0.11 -11.35
N ALA A 224 -0.30 -0.57 -10.52
CA ALA A 224 -1.43 -1.39 -10.92
C ALA A 224 -2.70 -0.95 -10.18
N VAL A 225 -3.65 -0.36 -10.92
CA VAL A 225 -4.91 0.15 -10.36
C VAL A 225 -6.09 -0.46 -11.10
N GLY A 226 -6.85 -1.30 -10.41
CA GLY A 226 -8.00 -2.03 -10.94
C GLY A 226 -8.04 -3.46 -10.41
N SER A 227 -9.22 -4.09 -10.43
CA SER A 227 -9.35 -5.51 -10.09
C SER A 227 -8.49 -6.35 -11.04
N ASN A 228 -7.57 -7.16 -10.50
CA ASN A 228 -6.60 -7.96 -11.25
C ASN A 228 -5.74 -7.15 -12.25
N ALA A 229 -5.58 -5.84 -12.06
CA ALA A 229 -4.60 -5.07 -12.83
C ALA A 229 -3.19 -5.62 -12.53
N SER A 230 -2.33 -5.71 -13.54
CA SER A 230 -1.00 -6.31 -13.43
C SER A 230 0.06 -5.45 -14.10
N ALA A 231 0.93 -4.83 -13.30
CA ALA A 231 2.09 -4.09 -13.77
C ALA A 231 3.37 -4.84 -13.36
N THR A 232 4.01 -5.49 -14.33
CA THR A 232 5.16 -6.39 -14.10
C THR A 232 6.45 -6.00 -14.80
N GLY A 233 6.36 -5.15 -15.83
CA GLY A 233 7.53 -4.57 -16.48
C GLY A 233 8.18 -3.49 -15.61
N THR A 234 9.43 -3.18 -15.90
CA THR A 234 10.17 -2.07 -15.27
C THR A 234 9.44 -0.75 -15.56
N ASP A 235 9.18 0.09 -14.54
CA ASP A 235 8.41 1.35 -14.69
C ASP A 235 7.04 1.20 -15.39
N ALA A 236 6.44 0.01 -15.35
CA ALA A 236 5.19 -0.26 -16.05
C ALA A 236 3.96 0.25 -15.27
N ASN A 237 2.93 0.65 -16.01
CA ASN A 237 1.68 1.19 -15.46
C ASN A 237 0.45 0.52 -16.06
N ALA A 238 -0.39 -0.10 -15.22
CA ALA A 238 -1.63 -0.77 -15.60
C ALA A 238 -2.83 -0.14 -14.87
N PHE A 239 -3.71 0.51 -15.62
CA PHE A 239 -4.93 1.16 -15.13
C PHE A 239 -6.17 0.55 -15.78
N GLY A 240 -7.04 -0.06 -14.97
CA GLY A 240 -8.27 -0.71 -15.40
C GLY A 240 -8.35 -2.17 -14.94
N ALA A 241 -9.56 -2.71 -14.84
CA ALA A 241 -9.75 -4.11 -14.45
C ALA A 241 -9.12 -5.07 -15.49
N ASN A 242 -8.34 -6.04 -15.01
CA ASN A 242 -7.56 -6.98 -15.82
C ASN A 242 -6.62 -6.30 -16.85
N SER A 243 -6.25 -5.03 -16.64
CA SER A 243 -5.21 -4.39 -17.45
C SER A 243 -3.85 -5.03 -17.17
N THR A 244 -3.01 -5.17 -18.18
CA THR A 244 -1.69 -5.80 -18.08
C THR A 244 -0.63 -4.93 -18.75
N ALA A 245 0.33 -4.45 -17.97
CA ALA A 245 1.53 -3.77 -18.46
C ALA A 245 2.76 -4.61 -18.09
N SER A 246 3.26 -5.41 -19.03
CA SER A 246 4.36 -6.35 -18.80
C SER A 246 5.64 -6.01 -19.56
N GLY A 247 5.57 -5.11 -20.54
CA GLY A 247 6.76 -4.54 -21.16
C GLY A 247 7.42 -3.51 -20.25
N ASP A 248 8.74 -3.34 -20.36
CA ASP A 248 9.44 -2.25 -19.67
C ASP A 248 8.96 -0.90 -20.22
N TYR A 249 8.71 0.07 -19.35
CA TYR A 249 8.14 1.38 -19.67
C TYR A 249 6.76 1.32 -20.36
N ALA A 250 6.04 0.20 -20.21
CA ALA A 250 4.76 0.00 -20.87
C ALA A 250 3.59 0.59 -20.07
N GLU A 251 2.57 1.04 -20.79
CA GLU A 251 1.36 1.64 -20.22
C GLU A 251 0.10 0.95 -20.76
N ALA A 252 -0.71 0.36 -19.88
CA ALA A 252 -2.00 -0.23 -20.23
C ALA A 252 -3.13 0.59 -19.60
N LEU A 253 -3.91 1.28 -20.41
CA LEU A 253 -4.93 2.25 -19.99
C LEU A 253 -6.32 1.80 -20.43
N GLY A 254 -6.97 0.96 -19.65
CA GLY A 254 -8.34 0.51 -19.86
C GLY A 254 -8.59 -0.92 -19.38
N THR A 255 -9.87 -1.29 -19.22
CA THR A 255 -10.26 -2.66 -18.88
C THR A 255 -9.75 -3.65 -19.96
N ASN A 256 -9.04 -4.69 -19.54
CA ASN A 256 -8.38 -5.67 -20.41
C ASN A 256 -7.35 -5.08 -21.41
N ALA A 257 -6.90 -3.84 -21.22
CA ALA A 257 -5.82 -3.30 -22.05
C ALA A 257 -4.52 -4.08 -21.76
N THR A 258 -3.75 -4.42 -22.80
CA THR A 258 -2.51 -5.20 -22.67
C THR A 258 -1.37 -4.50 -23.40
N ALA A 259 -0.34 -4.07 -22.66
CA ALA A 259 0.89 -3.52 -23.20
C ALA A 259 2.06 -4.42 -22.75
N SER A 260 2.50 -5.31 -23.65
CA SER A 260 3.60 -6.26 -23.37
C SER A 260 4.86 -5.99 -24.17
N ASP A 261 4.79 -5.10 -25.17
CA ASP A 261 5.96 -4.54 -25.84
C ASP A 261 6.55 -3.39 -25.00
N GLY A 262 7.87 -3.24 -25.02
CA GLY A 262 8.55 -2.18 -24.28
C GLY A 262 8.23 -0.79 -24.84
N ASN A 263 8.25 0.24 -23.99
CA ASN A 263 7.99 1.64 -24.37
C ASN A 263 6.66 1.89 -25.11
N SER A 264 5.71 0.97 -24.95
CA SER A 264 4.46 0.95 -25.71
C SER A 264 3.23 1.23 -24.82
N VAL A 265 2.19 1.77 -25.43
CA VAL A 265 0.95 2.18 -24.78
C VAL A 265 -0.24 1.46 -25.39
N ALA A 266 -1.02 0.74 -24.59
CA ALA A 266 -2.33 0.21 -24.97
C ALA A 266 -3.43 1.13 -24.42
N LEU A 267 -4.03 1.95 -25.29
CA LEU A 267 -5.00 2.98 -24.91
C LEU A 267 -6.44 2.55 -25.23
N GLY A 268 -7.24 2.36 -24.19
CA GLY A 268 -8.65 1.97 -24.27
C GLY A 268 -8.92 0.50 -23.91
N ALA A 269 -10.17 0.19 -23.63
CA ALA A 269 -10.57 -1.16 -23.23
C ALA A 269 -10.27 -2.19 -24.34
N ASN A 270 -9.65 -3.32 -23.99
CA ASN A 270 -9.22 -4.37 -24.91
C ASN A 270 -8.24 -3.92 -26.00
N SER A 271 -7.54 -2.79 -25.82
CA SER A 271 -6.43 -2.43 -26.70
C SER A 271 -5.21 -3.30 -26.42
N THR A 272 -4.40 -3.56 -27.45
CA THR A 272 -3.24 -4.44 -27.37
C THR A 272 -2.03 -3.80 -28.02
N ALA A 273 -0.95 -3.63 -27.27
CA ALA A 273 0.37 -3.21 -27.72
C ALA A 273 1.39 -4.29 -27.32
N ASP A 274 1.36 -5.41 -28.04
CA ASP A 274 2.13 -6.64 -27.76
C ASP A 274 3.16 -6.98 -28.83
N THR A 275 3.24 -6.13 -29.87
CA THR A 275 4.09 -6.32 -31.03
C THR A 275 5.06 -5.15 -31.16
N ALA A 276 6.31 -5.47 -31.46
CA ALA A 276 7.34 -4.48 -31.71
C ALA A 276 6.90 -3.51 -32.83
N PRO A 277 7.18 -2.21 -32.69
CA PRO A 277 6.67 -1.20 -33.60
C PRO A 277 7.25 -1.36 -35.01
N ALA A 278 6.39 -1.24 -36.02
CA ALA A 278 6.80 -1.30 -37.41
C ALA A 278 7.47 0.03 -37.84
N SER A 279 8.78 0.01 -38.03
CA SER A 279 9.56 1.16 -38.52
C SER A 279 9.44 1.27 -40.05
N THR A 280 8.99 2.43 -40.56
CA THR A 280 8.80 2.68 -41.99
C THR A 280 9.82 3.71 -42.49
N ALA A 281 10.83 3.27 -43.24
CA ALA A 281 11.87 4.14 -43.77
C ALA A 281 11.43 5.01 -44.96
N SER A 282 10.62 4.44 -45.84
CA SER A 282 10.21 5.10 -47.07
C SER A 282 8.92 4.52 -47.64
N VAL A 283 8.30 5.27 -48.55
CA VAL A 283 7.14 4.84 -49.34
C VAL A 283 7.53 4.88 -50.81
N THR A 284 7.23 3.82 -51.57
CA THR A 284 7.49 3.78 -53.02
C THR A 284 6.18 3.89 -53.79
N ILE A 285 6.08 4.92 -54.65
CA ILE A 285 4.91 5.17 -55.49
C ILE A 285 5.38 5.20 -56.94
N ARG A 286 4.84 4.32 -57.79
CA ARG A 286 5.18 4.19 -59.22
C ARG A 286 6.69 4.08 -59.48
N GLY A 287 7.41 3.33 -58.64
CA GLY A 287 8.86 3.13 -58.75
C GLY A 287 9.73 4.28 -58.26
N LYS A 288 9.15 5.38 -57.79
CA LYS A 288 9.87 6.46 -57.11
C LYS A 288 9.75 6.31 -55.59
N THR A 289 10.88 6.31 -54.89
CA THR A 289 10.95 6.23 -53.43
C THR A 289 10.91 7.62 -52.81
N TYR A 290 10.08 7.76 -51.78
CA TYR A 290 9.92 8.96 -50.96
C TYR A 290 10.32 8.60 -49.53
N GLN A 291 11.35 9.27 -49.02
CA GLN A 291 11.77 9.12 -47.62
C GLN A 291 10.74 9.78 -46.70
N VAL A 292 10.56 9.22 -45.50
CA VAL A 292 9.69 9.79 -44.47
C VAL A 292 10.49 10.15 -43.21
N ALA A 293 10.04 11.18 -42.49
CA ALA A 293 10.54 11.51 -41.16
C ALA A 293 10.01 10.51 -40.13
N GLY A 294 10.66 10.42 -38.96
CA GLY A 294 10.22 9.51 -37.89
C GLY A 294 10.27 8.03 -38.26
N ASN A 295 11.25 7.64 -39.07
CA ASN A 295 11.31 6.30 -39.69
C ASN A 295 11.70 5.15 -38.74
N THR A 296 12.08 5.44 -37.50
CA THR A 296 12.39 4.44 -36.46
C THR A 296 11.49 4.68 -35.26
N ALA A 297 10.77 3.65 -34.83
CA ALA A 297 9.89 3.72 -33.67
C ALA A 297 10.51 2.95 -32.49
N SER A 298 10.49 3.55 -31.30
CA SER A 298 10.94 2.94 -30.05
C SER A 298 9.84 2.20 -29.29
N GLY A 299 8.58 2.47 -29.63
CA GLY A 299 7.37 1.84 -29.10
C GLY A 299 6.17 2.24 -29.94
N THR A 300 4.98 1.74 -29.58
CA THR A 300 3.72 2.05 -30.28
C THR A 300 2.63 2.51 -29.33
N VAL A 301 1.77 3.42 -29.77
CA VAL A 301 0.50 3.72 -29.09
C VAL A 301 -0.61 2.98 -29.84
N SER A 302 -1.06 1.86 -29.28
CA SER A 302 -2.16 1.08 -29.82
C SER A 302 -3.49 1.58 -29.24
N VAL A 303 -4.36 2.09 -30.11
CA VAL A 303 -5.74 2.48 -29.76
C VAL A 303 -6.76 1.37 -30.04
N GLY A 304 -6.28 0.17 -30.37
CA GLY A 304 -7.08 -0.97 -30.80
C GLY A 304 -6.42 -2.29 -30.46
N GLY A 305 -6.97 -3.41 -30.93
CA GLY A 305 -6.39 -4.71 -30.63
C GLY A 305 -7.19 -5.88 -31.16
N SER A 306 -6.75 -7.08 -30.82
CA SER A 306 -7.52 -8.30 -31.11
C SER A 306 -8.72 -8.33 -30.16
N GLY A 307 -9.93 -8.14 -30.69
CA GLY A 307 -11.14 -8.11 -29.86
C GLY A 307 -11.30 -9.38 -29.04
N SER A 308 -11.77 -9.23 -27.79
CA SER A 308 -11.87 -10.29 -26.78
C SER A 308 -12.84 -11.43 -27.12
N ASN A 309 -13.54 -11.35 -28.26
CA ASN A 309 -14.55 -12.31 -28.71
C ASN A 309 -14.30 -12.73 -30.17
N GLY A 310 -13.32 -13.61 -30.42
CA GLY A 310 -13.18 -14.29 -31.71
C GLY A 310 -12.36 -13.57 -32.77
N GLY A 311 -11.45 -12.67 -32.39
CA GLY A 311 -10.41 -12.15 -33.29
C GLY A 311 -10.86 -11.05 -34.25
N THR A 312 -12.05 -10.47 -34.08
CA THR A 312 -12.39 -9.22 -34.77
C THR A 312 -11.51 -8.10 -34.24
N LEU A 313 -10.76 -7.43 -35.12
CA LEU A 313 -9.96 -6.27 -34.77
C LEU A 313 -10.87 -5.18 -34.20
N LEU A 314 -10.53 -4.70 -33.00
CA LEU A 314 -11.16 -3.57 -32.36
C LEU A 314 -10.40 -2.31 -32.77
N ASP A 315 -10.81 -1.70 -33.88
CA ASP A 315 -10.24 -0.44 -34.33
C ASP A 315 -11.01 0.76 -33.74
N ARG A 316 -10.31 1.86 -33.51
CA ARG A 316 -10.91 3.12 -33.05
C ARG A 316 -10.59 4.26 -33.99
N THR A 317 -11.56 5.14 -34.17
CA THR A 317 -11.30 6.46 -34.75
C THR A 317 -10.56 7.33 -33.75
N ILE A 318 -9.68 8.19 -34.25
CA ILE A 318 -9.08 9.29 -33.49
C ILE A 318 -9.70 10.58 -34.04
N THR A 319 -10.53 11.25 -33.25
CA THR A 319 -11.29 12.43 -33.67
C THR A 319 -10.74 13.71 -33.04
N ASN A 320 -11.14 14.87 -33.59
CA ASN A 320 -10.65 16.19 -33.18
C ASN A 320 -9.15 16.41 -33.37
N VAL A 321 -8.58 15.77 -34.40
CA VAL A 321 -7.19 15.98 -34.80
C VAL A 321 -7.10 17.25 -35.66
N ALA A 322 -6.42 18.29 -35.15
CA ALA A 322 -6.11 19.49 -35.92
C ALA A 322 -5.24 19.15 -37.15
N ALA A 323 -5.28 19.99 -38.18
CA ALA A 323 -4.45 19.76 -39.38
C ALA A 323 -2.96 19.76 -39.01
N GLY A 324 -2.23 18.77 -39.51
CA GLY A 324 -0.80 18.63 -39.26
C GLY A 324 0.03 19.57 -40.11
N GLN A 325 1.30 19.76 -39.76
CA GLN A 325 2.23 20.37 -40.70
C GLN A 325 2.51 19.39 -41.85
N ILE A 326 2.36 19.84 -43.10
CA ILE A 326 2.73 19.05 -44.29
C ILE A 326 4.10 19.51 -44.79
N SER A 327 5.16 18.82 -44.37
CA SER A 327 6.55 19.09 -44.77
C SER A 327 7.40 17.81 -44.76
N ALA A 328 8.58 17.84 -45.37
CA ALA A 328 9.48 16.67 -45.45
C ALA A 328 10.00 16.18 -44.09
N THR A 329 9.91 17.01 -43.04
CA THR A 329 10.40 16.71 -41.69
C THR A 329 9.29 16.53 -40.67
N SER A 330 8.02 16.60 -41.08
CA SER A 330 6.88 16.55 -40.15
C SER A 330 6.67 15.15 -39.57
N THR A 331 6.37 15.09 -38.28
CA THR A 331 5.92 13.89 -37.55
C THR A 331 4.53 14.08 -36.96
N ASN A 332 3.74 15.03 -37.48
CA ASN A 332 2.36 15.23 -37.05
C ASN A 332 1.41 14.23 -37.70
N ALA A 333 0.34 13.88 -36.98
CA ALA A 333 -0.78 13.15 -37.58
C ALA A 333 -1.47 14.01 -38.64
N VAL A 334 -1.95 13.37 -39.71
CA VAL A 334 -2.71 14.00 -40.80
C VAL A 334 -4.18 13.70 -40.59
N ASN A 335 -5.04 14.71 -40.70
CA ASN A 335 -6.49 14.53 -40.57
C ASN A 335 -7.19 14.34 -41.94
N GLY A 336 -8.50 14.08 -41.91
CA GLY A 336 -9.27 13.82 -43.13
C GLY A 336 -9.38 14.99 -44.10
N SER A 337 -9.32 16.26 -43.63
CA SER A 337 -9.47 17.41 -44.53
C SER A 337 -8.21 17.67 -45.36
N GLU A 338 -7.03 17.35 -44.84
CA GLU A 338 -5.76 17.42 -45.56
C GLU A 338 -5.68 16.38 -46.68
N LEU A 339 -6.09 15.14 -46.38
CA LEU A 339 -6.19 14.08 -47.40
C LEU A 339 -7.26 14.45 -48.46
N PHE A 340 -8.39 15.02 -48.03
CA PHE A 340 -9.42 15.50 -48.95
C PHE A 340 -8.91 16.61 -49.88
N ALA A 341 -8.12 17.57 -49.38
CA ALA A 341 -7.50 18.61 -50.21
C ALA A 341 -6.56 18.02 -51.28
N THR A 342 -5.77 17.00 -50.93
CA THR A 342 -4.92 16.27 -51.89
C THR A 342 -5.75 15.57 -52.97
N ASN A 343 -6.84 14.91 -52.59
CA ASN A 343 -7.74 14.24 -53.54
C ASN A 343 -8.40 15.22 -54.51
N GLN A 344 -8.79 16.41 -54.05
CA GLN A 344 -9.30 17.47 -54.93
C GLN A 344 -8.25 17.90 -55.97
N ALA A 345 -7.00 18.11 -55.55
CA ALA A 345 -5.91 18.47 -56.46
C ALA A 345 -5.64 17.38 -57.51
N LEU A 346 -5.66 16.10 -57.12
CA LEU A 346 -5.47 14.97 -58.03
C LEU A 346 -6.59 14.88 -59.07
N ASN A 347 -7.85 15.06 -58.65
CA ASN A 347 -9.00 15.03 -59.55
C ASN A 347 -8.93 16.16 -60.60
N SER A 348 -8.44 17.35 -60.23
CA SER A 348 -8.21 18.47 -61.17
C SER A 348 -7.12 18.18 -62.21
N LEU A 349 -6.09 17.42 -61.84
CA LEU A 349 -5.05 16.98 -62.80
C LEU A 349 -5.61 15.98 -63.82
N GLN A 350 -6.47 15.05 -63.39
CA GLN A 350 -7.09 14.06 -64.26
C GLN A 350 -8.09 14.67 -65.26
N SER A 351 -8.85 15.68 -64.84
CA SER A 351 -9.76 16.39 -65.75
C SER A 351 -9.01 17.22 -66.81
N THR A 352 -7.82 17.73 -66.48
CA THR A 352 -6.96 18.46 -67.42
C THR A 352 -6.37 17.55 -68.50
N GLN A 353 -5.99 16.31 -68.15
CA GLN A 353 -5.48 15.31 -69.10
C GLN A 353 -6.59 14.77 -70.04
N SER A 354 -7.86 14.87 -69.64
CA SER A 354 -9.01 14.44 -70.44
C SER A 354 -9.51 15.49 -71.44
N SER A 355 -8.90 16.69 -71.51
CA SER A 355 -9.20 17.68 -72.54
C SER A 355 -8.42 17.35 -73.82
N PRO A 356 -9.06 16.93 -74.94
CA PRO A 356 -8.36 16.51 -76.15
C PRO A 356 -7.85 17.74 -76.91
N GLY A 357 -6.69 18.24 -76.50
CA GLY A 357 -6.00 19.37 -77.13
C GLY A 357 -4.93 18.99 -78.16
N VAL A 358 -4.77 17.71 -78.52
CA VAL A 358 -3.91 17.32 -79.65
C VAL A 358 -4.79 17.01 -80.85
N LEU A 359 -5.07 18.06 -81.62
CA LEU A 359 -5.49 17.91 -83.01
C LEU A 359 -4.34 17.22 -83.75
N HIS A 360 -4.48 15.94 -84.08
CA HIS A 360 -3.68 15.35 -85.15
C HIS A 360 -4.07 16.07 -86.44
N TYR A 361 -3.25 17.00 -86.91
CA TYR A 361 -3.34 17.50 -88.27
C TYR A 361 -2.92 16.35 -89.20
N THR A 362 -3.86 15.53 -89.65
CA THR A 362 -3.63 14.76 -90.87
C THR A 362 -3.60 15.77 -92.00
N ASN A 363 -2.40 16.05 -92.51
CA ASN A 363 -2.17 16.90 -93.66
C ASN A 363 -2.94 16.32 -94.85
N GLY A 364 -4.05 16.96 -95.20
CA GLY A 364 -4.71 16.74 -96.48
C GLY A 364 -4.01 17.54 -97.55
N GLY A 365 -3.49 16.86 -98.58
CA GLY A 365 -3.07 17.51 -99.81
C GLY A 365 -2.32 16.59 -100.76
N GLY A 366 -2.93 16.37 -101.94
CA GLY A 366 -2.23 16.01 -103.18
C GLY A 366 -2.27 14.55 -103.56
#